data_AF-A0A484KKR1-F1
#
_entry.id   AF-A0A484KKR1-F1
#
_cell.length_a   1.000
_cell.length_b   1.000
_cell.length_c   1.000
_cell.angle_alpha   90.00
_cell.angle_beta   90.00
_cell.angle_gamma   90.00
#
_symmetry.space_group_name_H-M   'P 1'
#
loop_
_entity.id
_entity.type
_entity.pdbx_description
1 polymer ?
#
loop_
_entity_poly.entity_id
_entity_poly.type
_entity_poly.pdbx_seq_one_letter_code
_entity_poly.pdbx_strand_id
1 'polypeptide(L)'
;MDKTKASITRLQSLIVVTSQAVSTTSSAIVGLRDSDLVPQLVELCHGFMYMWRYMNEFHEAQNDIVQQVRGLVNNRADKGQSTSDLHRQATRDLESAVTAWHSSFCRLIKFQRDFICSLHGWFRLTLVEPTTTGSTNHTSEAFSFFDEWKLALDRVPDTVASEAIKSFINIVHSIFLKQTEEIKIKKRTESASKELERKASSLRRIEKKYYHSYSMVGISLPDSGSSALDARDPLAEKKAELASCQRRVEDEMLKHSKEVEVTRAMTLHNIQTGLPGVFQAMTSFSALFTQALEVVCTRSYSIH
;
A
#
# COMPACT_ATOMS: atom_id res chain seq x y z
N MET A 1 11.90 -36.97 68.61
CA MET A 1 11.63 -35.53 68.89
C MET A 1 12.77 -34.64 68.41
N ASP A 2 14.03 -34.96 68.72
CA ASP A 2 15.18 -34.11 68.36
C ASP A 2 15.49 -33.99 66.86
N LYS A 3 15.32 -35.08 66.09
CA LYS A 3 15.49 -35.03 64.61
C LYS A 3 14.51 -34.06 63.95
N THR A 4 13.25 -34.05 64.38
CA THR A 4 12.21 -33.14 63.88
C THR A 4 12.55 -31.69 64.22
N LYS A 5 12.99 -31.42 65.45
CA LYS A 5 13.42 -30.08 65.89
C LYS A 5 14.62 -29.57 65.08
N ALA A 6 15.63 -30.42 64.86
CA ALA A 6 16.78 -30.08 64.04
C ALA A 6 16.41 -29.77 62.57
N SER A 7 15.50 -30.56 61.98
CA SER A 7 14.98 -30.28 60.63
C SER A 7 14.22 -28.96 60.55
N ILE A 8 13.41 -28.64 61.56
CA ILE A 8 12.69 -27.34 61.64
C ILE A 8 13.69 -26.18 61.71
N THR A 9 14.69 -26.25 62.59
CA THR A 9 15.71 -25.19 62.71
C THR A 9 16.51 -25.02 61.41
N ARG A 10 16.84 -26.12 60.73
CA ARG A 10 17.47 -26.07 59.41
C ARG A 10 16.58 -25.39 58.36
N LEU A 11 15.29 -25.73 58.30
CA LEU A 11 14.35 -25.10 57.38
C LEU A 11 14.18 -23.61 57.69
N GLN A 12 14.10 -23.22 58.96
CA GLN A 12 14.04 -21.82 59.37
C GLN A 12 15.28 -21.04 58.92
N SER A 13 16.48 -21.60 59.14
CA SER A 13 17.73 -21.00 58.67
C SER A 13 17.75 -20.87 57.14
N LEU A 14 17.32 -21.90 56.41
CA LEU A 14 17.23 -21.86 54.95
C LEU A 14 16.25 -20.80 54.45
N ILE A 15 15.08 -20.66 55.10
CA ILE A 15 14.09 -19.62 54.76
C ILE A 15 14.69 -18.23 54.98
N VAL A 16 15.36 -17.99 56.10
CA VAL A 16 15.99 -16.70 56.40
C VAL A 16 17.08 -16.37 55.38
N VAL A 17 17.99 -17.30 55.10
CA VAL A 17 19.07 -17.09 54.13
C VAL A 17 18.50 -16.85 52.72
N THR A 18 17.51 -17.64 52.31
CA THR A 18 16.87 -17.47 51.00
C THR A 18 16.14 -16.15 50.91
N SER A 19 15.42 -15.73 51.96
CA SER A 19 14.75 -14.44 52.03
C SER A 19 15.73 -13.28 51.93
N GLN A 20 16.88 -13.38 52.60
CA GLN A 20 17.92 -12.35 52.53
C GLN A 20 18.53 -12.27 51.13
N ALA A 21 18.79 -13.42 50.49
CA ALA A 21 19.28 -13.45 49.11
C ALA A 21 18.29 -12.80 48.14
N VAL A 22 16.98 -13.11 48.26
CA VAL A 22 15.92 -12.50 47.46
C VAL A 22 15.85 -10.99 47.69
N SER A 23 15.92 -10.53 48.94
CA SER A 23 15.93 -9.10 49.28
C SER A 23 17.12 -8.38 48.64
N THR A 24 18.35 -8.92 48.79
CA THR A 24 19.56 -8.34 48.19
C THR A 24 19.44 -8.25 46.67
N THR A 25 18.97 -9.30 46.00
CA THR A 25 18.76 -9.29 44.55
C THR A 25 17.68 -8.30 44.13
N SER A 26 16.57 -8.22 44.86
CA SER A 26 15.49 -7.27 44.59
C SER A 26 15.97 -5.82 44.72
N SER A 27 16.73 -5.50 45.76
CA SER A 27 17.30 -4.16 45.95
C SER A 27 18.30 -3.80 44.85
N ALA A 28 19.09 -4.77 44.36
CA ALA A 28 19.99 -4.53 43.22
C ALA A 28 19.21 -4.25 41.91
N ILE A 29 18.12 -4.98 41.67
CA ILE A 29 17.24 -4.74 40.50
C ILE A 29 16.60 -3.35 40.58
N VAL A 30 16.06 -2.99 41.75
CA VAL A 30 15.45 -1.66 41.97
C VAL A 30 16.48 -0.55 41.81
N GLY A 31 17.69 -0.74 42.35
CA GLY A 31 18.80 0.20 42.18
C GLY A 31 19.11 0.47 40.71
N LEU A 32 19.37 -0.58 39.92
CA LEU A 32 19.64 -0.47 38.48
C LEU A 32 18.44 0.10 37.70
N ARG A 33 17.22 -0.27 38.08
CA ARG A 33 16.00 0.27 37.48
C ARG A 33 15.96 1.79 37.61
N ASP A 34 16.13 2.29 38.83
CA ASP A 34 15.96 3.70 39.13
C ASP A 34 17.16 4.55 38.68
N SER A 35 18.39 4.04 38.83
CA SER A 35 19.60 4.79 38.46
C SER A 35 19.88 4.80 36.96
N ASP A 36 19.59 3.71 36.24
CA ASP A 36 20.05 3.52 34.87
C ASP A 36 18.89 3.40 33.89
N LEU A 37 17.93 2.51 34.16
CA LEU A 37 16.89 2.18 33.19
C LEU A 37 15.85 3.30 33.04
N VAL A 38 15.36 3.86 34.15
CA VAL A 38 14.35 4.94 34.11
C VAL A 38 14.85 6.16 33.32
N PRO A 39 16.06 6.71 33.59
CA PRO A 39 16.59 7.82 32.79
C PRO A 39 16.69 7.50 31.29
N GLN A 40 17.19 6.31 30.94
CA GLN A 40 17.28 5.88 29.53
C GLN A 40 15.91 5.78 28.85
N LEU A 41 14.88 5.33 29.59
CA LEU A 41 13.52 5.24 29.06
C LEU A 41 12.86 6.61 28.92
N VAL A 42 13.16 7.55 29.81
CA VAL A 42 12.75 8.94 29.69
C VAL A 42 13.38 9.57 28.44
N GLU A 43 14.68 9.39 28.24
CA GLU A 43 15.38 9.85 27.03
C GLU A 43 14.80 9.21 25.76
N LEU A 44 14.51 7.91 25.78
CA LEU A 44 13.87 7.20 24.67
C LEU A 44 12.50 7.78 24.33
N CYS A 45 11.68 8.10 25.34
CA CYS A 45 10.37 8.71 25.15
C CYS A 45 10.49 10.07 24.43
N HIS A 46 11.44 10.91 24.85
CA HIS A 46 11.75 12.15 24.16
C HIS A 46 12.23 11.90 22.73
N GLY A 47 13.09 10.90 22.52
CA GLY A 47 13.53 10.49 21.19
C GLY A 47 12.37 10.13 20.26
N PHE A 48 11.38 9.38 20.76
CA PHE A 48 10.16 9.10 20.00
C PHE A 48 9.31 10.35 19.74
N MET A 49 9.20 11.26 20.70
CA MET A 49 8.49 12.52 20.53
C MET A 49 9.11 13.36 19.42
N TYR A 50 10.44 13.52 19.41
CA TYR A 50 11.14 14.23 18.34
C TYR A 50 11.01 13.52 16.99
N MET A 51 11.14 12.19 16.94
CA MET A 51 10.94 11.41 15.73
C MET A 51 9.54 11.65 15.13
N TRP A 52 8.49 11.60 15.95
CA TRP A 52 7.12 11.83 15.49
C TRP A 52 6.89 13.28 15.07
N ARG A 53 7.54 14.25 15.72
CA ARG A 53 7.53 15.65 15.28
C ARG A 53 8.11 15.82 13.88
N TYR A 54 9.29 15.25 13.62
CA TYR A 54 9.88 15.26 12.28
C TYR A 54 8.99 14.53 11.26
N MET A 55 8.40 13.39 11.63
CA MET A 55 7.44 12.69 10.76
C MET A 55 6.24 13.57 10.40
N ASN A 56 5.72 14.35 11.35
CA ASN A 56 4.65 15.30 11.09
C ASN A 56 5.09 16.38 10.09
N GLU A 57 6.24 17.01 10.30
CA GLU A 57 6.77 18.04 9.38
C GLU A 57 6.91 17.51 7.94
N PHE A 58 7.40 16.27 7.78
CA PHE A 58 7.48 15.65 6.45
C PHE A 58 6.11 15.32 5.87
N HIS A 59 5.15 14.86 6.68
CA HIS A 59 3.80 14.58 6.21
C HIS A 59 3.03 15.85 5.83
N GLU A 60 3.25 16.97 6.55
CA GLU A 60 2.73 18.29 6.17
C GLU A 60 3.25 18.72 4.80
N ALA A 61 4.58 18.68 4.61
CA ALA A 61 5.19 19.03 3.33
C ALA A 61 4.70 18.13 2.18
N GLN A 62 4.59 16.82 2.43
CA GLN A 62 4.04 15.87 1.45
C GLN A 62 2.57 16.14 1.15
N ASN A 63 1.76 16.46 2.16
CA ASN A 63 0.36 16.82 1.98
C ASN A 63 0.21 18.05 1.09
N ASP A 64 1.01 19.10 1.32
CA ASP A 64 1.00 20.32 0.51
C ASP A 64 1.37 20.06 -0.95
N ILE A 65 2.39 19.24 -1.19
CA ILE A 65 2.77 18.80 -2.54
C ILE A 65 1.62 18.03 -3.20
N VAL A 66 1.00 17.10 -2.47
CA VAL A 66 -0.05 16.23 -3.01
C VAL A 66 -1.34 17.00 -3.31
N GLN A 67 -1.62 18.13 -2.64
CA GLN A 67 -2.76 18.96 -3.02
C GLN A 67 -2.69 19.44 -4.48
N GLN A 68 -1.49 19.60 -5.04
CA GLN A 68 -1.29 20.01 -6.45
C GLN A 68 -1.87 19.00 -7.44
N VAL A 69 -1.98 17.72 -7.05
CA VAL A 69 -2.56 16.65 -7.86
C VAL A 69 -4.01 16.96 -8.24
N ARG A 70 -4.77 17.64 -7.37
CA ARG A 70 -6.16 18.06 -7.64
C ARG A 70 -6.29 18.99 -8.85
N GLY A 71 -5.23 19.74 -9.17
CA GLY A 71 -5.18 20.63 -10.33
C GLY A 71 -4.76 19.96 -11.63
N LEU A 72 -4.40 18.67 -11.61
CA LEU A 72 -4.01 17.95 -12.83
C LEU A 72 -5.19 17.83 -13.79
N VAL A 73 -4.94 18.15 -15.06
CA VAL A 73 -5.91 17.97 -16.13
C VAL A 73 -5.30 17.01 -17.15
N ASN A 74 -6.11 16.12 -17.71
CA ASN A 74 -5.67 15.31 -18.84
C ASN A 74 -5.29 16.23 -20.01
N ASN A 75 -3.98 16.39 -20.24
CA ASN A 75 -3.46 17.23 -21.31
C ASN A 75 -3.99 16.76 -22.66
N ARG A 76 -4.31 17.70 -23.55
CA ARG A 76 -4.79 17.38 -24.91
C ARG A 76 -3.78 16.52 -25.71
N ALA A 77 -2.50 16.59 -25.38
CA ALA A 77 -1.44 15.80 -26.00
C ALA A 77 -1.46 14.29 -25.62
N ASP A 78 -2.07 13.93 -24.48
CA ASP A 78 -2.20 12.54 -24.02
C ASP A 78 -3.56 11.91 -24.35
N LYS A 79 -4.46 12.67 -25.00
CA LYS A 79 -5.75 12.13 -25.45
C LYS A 79 -5.51 10.99 -26.44
N GLY A 80 -6.00 9.81 -26.10
CA GLY A 80 -5.88 8.61 -26.92
C GLY A 80 -4.59 7.80 -26.71
N GLN A 81 -3.70 8.17 -25.77
CA GLN A 81 -2.56 7.31 -25.44
C GLN A 81 -3.02 6.08 -24.65
N SER A 82 -2.99 4.93 -25.31
CA SER A 82 -3.26 3.64 -24.68
C SER A 82 -2.27 3.33 -23.56
N THR A 83 -2.72 2.58 -22.56
CA THR A 83 -1.92 1.98 -21.51
C THR A 83 -0.72 1.24 -22.12
N SER A 84 0.47 1.57 -21.61
CA SER A 84 1.74 0.95 -21.99
C SER A 84 2.25 0.05 -20.86
N ASP A 85 3.28 -0.75 -21.14
CA ASP A 85 3.90 -1.57 -20.10
C ASP A 85 4.55 -0.73 -18.99
N LEU A 86 5.07 0.46 -19.31
CA LEU A 86 5.58 1.41 -18.31
C LEU A 86 4.47 1.89 -17.37
N HIS A 87 3.28 2.22 -17.89
CA HIS A 87 2.14 2.61 -17.06
C HIS A 87 1.75 1.49 -16.07
N ARG A 88 1.72 0.25 -16.55
CA ARG A 88 1.41 -0.92 -15.72
C ARG A 88 2.47 -1.19 -14.68
N GLN A 89 3.73 -1.07 -15.05
CA GLN A 89 4.83 -1.25 -14.11
C GLN A 89 4.77 -0.19 -13.02
N ALA A 90 4.60 1.09 -13.37
CA ALA A 90 4.45 2.17 -12.41
C ALA A 90 3.26 1.98 -11.47
N THR A 91 2.12 1.48 -11.99
CA THR A 91 0.93 1.20 -11.16
C THR A 91 1.19 0.06 -10.17
N ARG A 92 1.87 -1.01 -10.58
CA ARG A 92 2.26 -2.11 -9.70
C ARG A 92 3.30 -1.72 -8.66
N ASP A 93 4.29 -0.92 -9.06
CA ASP A 93 5.32 -0.43 -8.15
C ASP A 93 4.69 0.47 -7.09
N LEU A 94 3.73 1.31 -7.47
CA LEU A 94 2.94 2.12 -6.54
C LEU A 94 2.14 1.24 -5.56
N GLU A 95 1.42 0.24 -6.06
CA GLU A 95 0.65 -0.69 -5.22
C GLU A 95 1.55 -1.40 -4.20
N SER A 96 2.70 -1.89 -4.64
CA SER A 96 3.71 -2.54 -3.80
C SER A 96 4.26 -1.59 -2.73
N ALA A 97 4.65 -0.38 -3.12
CA ALA A 97 5.20 0.62 -2.21
C ALA A 97 4.19 1.03 -1.13
N VAL A 98 2.93 1.29 -1.50
CA VAL A 98 1.87 1.66 -0.55
C VAL A 98 1.52 0.48 0.37
N THR A 99 1.53 -0.75 -0.13
CA THR A 99 1.31 -1.97 0.68
C THR A 99 2.43 -2.18 1.70
N ALA A 100 3.68 -1.99 1.28
CA ALA A 100 4.83 -2.05 2.18
C ALA A 100 4.78 -0.95 3.24
N TRP A 101 4.36 0.27 2.84
CA TRP A 101 4.16 1.38 3.76
C TRP A 101 3.07 1.08 4.79
N HIS A 102 1.89 0.60 4.38
CA HIS A 102 0.80 0.19 5.29
C HIS A 102 1.25 -0.86 6.30
N SER A 103 1.97 -1.88 5.82
CA SER A 103 2.48 -2.96 6.67
C SER A 103 3.50 -2.45 7.68
N SER A 104 4.37 -1.53 7.27
CA SER A 104 5.39 -0.93 8.13
C SER A 104 4.77 -0.01 9.17
N PHE A 105 3.78 0.80 8.77
CA PHE A 105 3.00 1.64 9.67
C PHE A 105 2.32 0.81 10.76
N CYS A 106 1.51 -0.18 10.39
CA CYS A 106 0.82 -1.05 11.35
C CYS A 106 1.80 -1.72 12.33
N ARG A 107 2.96 -2.18 11.81
CA ARG A 107 3.98 -2.82 12.63
C ARG A 107 4.63 -1.85 13.62
N LEU A 108 4.94 -0.63 13.19
CA LEU A 108 5.51 0.41 14.05
C LEU A 108 4.57 0.74 15.21
N ILE A 109 3.28 0.99 14.92
CA ILE A 109 2.29 1.33 15.94
C ILE A 109 2.12 0.18 16.93
N LYS A 110 1.97 -1.04 16.41
CA LYS A 110 1.88 -2.24 17.25
C LYS A 110 3.11 -2.40 18.14
N PHE A 111 4.31 -2.26 17.58
CA PHE A 111 5.55 -2.39 18.33
C PHE A 111 5.63 -1.37 19.47
N GLN A 112 5.33 -0.10 19.23
CA GLN A 112 5.36 0.93 20.27
C GLN A 112 4.37 0.65 21.39
N ARG A 113 3.15 0.18 21.07
CA ARG A 113 2.13 -0.22 22.07
C ARG A 113 2.57 -1.45 22.88
N ASP A 114 3.04 -2.50 22.20
CA ASP A 114 3.48 -3.74 22.84
C ASP A 114 4.70 -3.50 23.74
N PHE A 115 5.63 -2.63 23.30
CA PHE A 115 6.80 -2.21 24.06
C PHE A 115 6.39 -1.54 25.37
N ILE A 116 5.55 -0.49 25.33
CA ILE A 116 5.17 0.23 26.55
C ILE A 116 4.30 -0.63 27.48
N CYS A 117 3.44 -1.50 26.93
CA CYS A 117 2.64 -2.42 27.75
C CYS A 117 3.52 -3.43 28.50
N SER A 118 4.52 -3.98 27.81
CA SER A 118 5.48 -4.92 28.42
C SER A 118 6.31 -4.24 29.50
N LEU A 119 6.81 -3.03 29.21
CA LEU A 119 7.57 -2.22 30.14
C LEU A 119 6.76 -1.84 31.37
N HIS A 120 5.54 -1.33 31.19
CA HIS A 120 4.62 -1.00 32.27
C HIS A 120 4.30 -2.23 33.15
N GLY A 121 4.05 -3.39 32.52
CA GLY A 121 3.81 -4.65 33.22
C GLY A 121 5.00 -5.11 34.06
N TRP A 122 6.21 -5.05 33.50
CA TRP A 122 7.44 -5.35 34.22
C TRP A 122 7.66 -4.37 35.38
N PHE A 123 7.51 -3.06 35.13
CA PHE A 123 7.73 -2.04 36.15
C PHE A 123 6.81 -2.25 37.34
N ARG A 124 5.51 -2.55 37.10
CA ARG A 124 4.54 -2.87 38.16
C ARG A 124 4.98 -4.02 39.07
N LEU A 125 5.65 -5.05 38.54
CA LEU A 125 6.16 -6.17 39.35
C LEU A 125 7.32 -5.73 40.24
N THR A 126 8.14 -4.78 39.78
CA THR A 126 9.26 -4.22 40.57
C THR A 126 8.82 -3.26 41.68
N LEU A 127 7.54 -2.90 41.75
CA LEU A 127 6.97 -2.07 42.82
C LEU A 127 6.58 -2.87 44.07
N VAL A 128 6.47 -4.20 43.95
CA VAL A 128 6.05 -5.07 45.05
C VAL A 128 7.26 -5.37 45.93
N GLU A 129 7.53 -4.52 46.92
CA GLU A 129 8.56 -4.80 47.92
C GLU A 129 8.10 -5.88 48.91
N PRO A 130 8.92 -6.90 49.20
CA PRO A 130 8.80 -7.70 50.40
C PRO A 130 9.46 -6.91 51.55
N THR A 131 8.67 -6.08 52.23
CA THR A 131 9.03 -5.38 53.48
C THR A 131 10.30 -4.53 53.42
N THR A 132 10.20 -3.20 53.29
CA THR A 132 10.75 -2.20 54.23
C THR A 132 10.45 -0.79 53.74
N THR A 133 9.88 0.01 54.63
CA THR A 133 9.56 1.42 54.49
C THR A 133 10.74 2.27 54.02
N GLY A 134 10.71 2.83 52.79
CA GLY A 134 11.55 3.98 52.47
C GLY A 134 11.98 4.20 51.01
N SER A 135 11.07 4.23 50.03
CA SER A 135 11.28 4.93 48.74
C SER A 135 9.97 5.04 47.94
N THR A 136 8.96 5.69 48.49
CA THR A 136 7.61 5.68 47.89
C THR A 136 7.38 6.74 46.82
N ASN A 137 8.10 7.87 46.82
CA ASN A 137 7.74 9.02 45.99
C ASN A 137 8.32 8.94 44.56
N HIS A 138 9.63 8.81 44.39
CA HIS A 138 10.27 8.75 43.06
C HIS A 138 9.83 7.53 42.23
N THR A 139 9.68 6.39 42.90
CA THR A 139 9.18 5.17 42.29
C THR A 139 7.71 5.32 41.86
N SER A 140 6.91 6.14 42.56
CA SER A 140 5.54 6.49 42.18
C SER A 140 5.49 7.44 40.98
N GLU A 141 6.43 8.39 40.87
CA GLU A 141 6.53 9.33 39.75
C GLU A 141 6.94 8.62 38.46
N ALA A 142 7.94 7.74 38.52
CA ALA A 142 8.36 6.93 37.38
C ALA A 142 7.24 6.01 36.89
N PHE A 143 6.54 5.32 37.80
CA PHE A 143 5.40 4.48 37.42
C PHE A 143 4.27 5.30 36.79
N SER A 144 3.97 6.47 37.35
CA SER A 144 2.96 7.38 36.81
C SER A 144 3.31 7.88 35.41
N PHE A 145 4.60 8.08 35.11
CA PHE A 145 5.06 8.42 33.77
C PHE A 145 4.83 7.26 32.78
N PHE A 146 5.16 6.03 33.15
CA PHE A 146 4.90 4.87 32.28
C PHE A 146 3.40 4.60 32.07
N ASP A 147 2.57 4.83 33.09
CA ASP A 147 1.12 4.73 32.96
C ASP A 147 0.58 5.79 32.00
N GLU A 148 1.02 7.04 32.12
CA GLU A 148 0.63 8.12 31.18
C GLU A 148 1.12 7.81 29.76
N TRP A 149 2.36 7.33 29.60
CA TRP A 149 2.89 6.95 28.28
C TRP A 149 2.04 5.85 27.65
N LYS A 150 1.70 4.81 28.40
CA LYS A 150 0.83 3.75 27.93
C LYS A 150 -0.54 4.29 27.52
N LEU A 151 -1.19 5.09 28.38
CA LEU A 151 -2.50 5.70 28.11
C LEU A 151 -2.47 6.61 26.88
N ALA A 152 -1.39 7.37 26.70
CA ALA A 152 -1.19 8.22 25.52
C ALA A 152 -1.20 7.37 24.25
N LEU A 153 -0.43 6.27 24.19
CA LEU A 153 -0.37 5.40 23.02
C LEU A 153 -1.67 4.62 22.76
N ASP A 154 -2.41 4.26 23.81
CA ASP A 154 -3.72 3.62 23.69
C ASP A 154 -4.77 4.58 23.10
N ARG A 155 -4.64 5.89 23.33
CA ARG A 155 -5.58 6.92 22.86
C ARG A 155 -5.33 7.41 21.44
N VAL A 156 -4.13 7.22 20.88
CA VAL A 156 -3.85 7.71 19.51
C VAL A 156 -4.65 6.90 18.47
N PRO A 157 -5.46 7.54 17.61
CA PRO A 157 -6.33 6.85 16.67
C PRO A 157 -5.59 6.44 15.37
N ASP A 158 -4.95 5.27 15.38
CA ASP A 158 -4.23 4.72 14.21
C ASP A 158 -5.14 4.14 13.12
N THR A 159 -6.38 3.83 13.45
CA THR A 159 -7.35 3.19 12.54
C THR A 159 -7.66 4.06 11.33
N VAL A 160 -7.85 5.37 11.53
CA VAL A 160 -8.17 6.31 10.43
C VAL A 160 -7.03 6.39 9.42
N ALA A 161 -5.79 6.53 9.90
CA ALA A 161 -4.60 6.56 9.05
C ALA A 161 -4.38 5.21 8.34
N SER A 162 -4.50 4.09 9.07
CA SER A 162 -4.36 2.74 8.51
C SER A 162 -5.37 2.47 7.40
N GLU A 163 -6.65 2.77 7.63
CA GLU A 163 -7.71 2.55 6.65
C GLU A 163 -7.61 3.52 5.47
N ALA A 164 -7.09 4.75 5.66
CA ALA A 164 -6.82 5.66 4.54
C ALA A 164 -5.77 5.07 3.59
N ILE A 165 -4.63 4.59 4.10
CA ILE A 165 -3.60 3.93 3.28
C ILE A 165 -4.18 2.69 2.59
N LYS A 166 -4.89 1.84 3.34
CA LYS A 166 -5.49 0.61 2.81
C LYS A 166 -6.55 0.87 1.73
N SER A 167 -7.38 1.90 1.91
CA SER A 167 -8.32 2.35 0.89
C SER A 167 -7.58 2.78 -0.38
N PHE A 168 -6.44 3.49 -0.24
CA PHE A 168 -5.65 3.88 -1.40
C PHE A 168 -4.99 2.69 -2.12
N ILE A 169 -4.56 1.65 -1.41
CA ILE A 169 -4.13 0.38 -2.03
C ILE A 169 -5.25 -0.18 -2.94
N ASN A 170 -6.49 -0.23 -2.45
CA ASN A 170 -7.63 -0.71 -3.25
C ASN A 170 -7.90 0.17 -4.48
N ILE A 171 -7.73 1.49 -4.34
CA ILE A 171 -7.85 2.44 -5.46
C ILE A 171 -6.79 2.15 -6.53
N VAL A 172 -5.53 1.97 -6.15
CA VAL A 172 -4.44 1.65 -7.09
C VAL A 172 -4.67 0.28 -7.74
N HIS A 173 -5.13 -0.71 -6.97
CA HIS A 173 -5.49 -2.02 -7.50
C HIS A 173 -6.61 -1.92 -8.57
N SER A 174 -7.63 -1.10 -8.32
CA SER A 174 -8.70 -0.86 -9.28
C SER A 174 -8.19 -0.25 -10.60
N ILE A 175 -7.20 0.66 -10.52
CA ILE A 175 -6.52 1.21 -11.71
C ILE A 175 -5.81 0.08 -12.49
N PHE A 176 -5.09 -0.80 -11.80
CA PHE A 176 -4.39 -1.92 -12.43
C PHE A 176 -5.35 -2.88 -13.15
N LEU A 177 -6.51 -3.18 -12.55
CA LEU A 177 -7.56 -3.99 -13.17
C LEU A 177 -8.08 -3.31 -14.44
N LYS A 178 -8.36 -2.01 -14.39
CA LYS A 178 -8.86 -1.26 -15.54
C LYS A 178 -7.85 -1.20 -16.69
N GLN A 179 -6.57 -0.96 -16.39
CA GLN A 179 -5.47 -1.06 -17.36
C GLN A 179 -5.38 -2.45 -18.01
N THR A 180 -5.66 -3.51 -17.24
CA THR A 180 -5.65 -4.89 -17.75
C THR A 180 -6.82 -5.15 -18.71
N GLU A 181 -8.00 -4.58 -18.45
CA GLU A 181 -9.15 -4.63 -19.35
C GLU A 181 -8.88 -3.91 -20.67
N GLU A 182 -8.32 -2.70 -20.61
CA GLU A 182 -7.95 -1.91 -21.79
C GLU A 182 -7.00 -2.69 -22.72
N ILE A 183 -5.99 -3.34 -22.16
CA ILE A 183 -5.04 -4.16 -22.94
C ILE A 183 -5.73 -5.38 -23.58
N LYS A 184 -6.70 -6.00 -22.90
CA LYS A 184 -7.46 -7.10 -23.51
C LYS A 184 -8.23 -6.60 -24.74
N ILE A 185 -8.83 -5.42 -24.68
CA ILE A 185 -9.54 -4.80 -25.81
C ILE A 185 -8.56 -4.39 -26.91
N LYS A 186 -7.40 -3.85 -26.57
CA LYS A 186 -6.31 -3.56 -27.52
C LYS A 186 -5.89 -4.80 -28.31
N LYS A 187 -5.63 -5.92 -27.62
CA LYS A 187 -5.24 -7.20 -28.26
C LYS A 187 -6.32 -7.74 -29.20
N ARG A 188 -7.62 -7.58 -28.86
CA ARG A 188 -8.73 -7.94 -29.76
C ARG A 188 -8.74 -7.08 -31.01
N THR A 189 -8.56 -5.77 -30.85
CA THR A 189 -8.47 -4.80 -31.95
C THR A 189 -7.31 -5.14 -32.89
N GLU A 190 -6.11 -5.37 -32.34
CA GLU A 190 -4.93 -5.78 -33.11
C GLU A 190 -5.14 -7.11 -33.86
N SER A 191 -5.84 -8.06 -33.24
CA SER A 191 -6.15 -9.35 -33.87
C SER A 191 -7.14 -9.19 -35.04
N ALA A 192 -8.18 -8.37 -34.87
CA ALA A 192 -9.12 -8.05 -35.94
C ALA A 192 -8.43 -7.33 -37.11
N SER A 193 -7.55 -6.36 -36.82
CA SER A 193 -6.75 -5.64 -37.83
C SER A 193 -5.82 -6.58 -38.60
N LYS A 194 -5.13 -7.50 -37.91
CA LYS A 194 -4.28 -8.52 -38.55
C LYS A 194 -5.09 -9.50 -39.41
N GLU A 195 -6.33 -9.82 -39.04
CA GLU A 195 -7.22 -10.63 -39.88
C GLU A 195 -7.63 -9.87 -41.15
N LEU A 196 -8.00 -8.60 -41.01
CA LEU A 196 -8.33 -7.72 -42.14
C LEU A 196 -7.17 -7.60 -43.13
N GLU A 197 -5.94 -7.37 -42.63
CA GLU A 197 -4.74 -7.26 -43.46
C GLU A 197 -4.45 -8.56 -44.24
N ARG A 198 -4.62 -9.73 -43.60
CA ARG A 198 -4.47 -11.03 -44.26
C ARG A 198 -5.52 -11.23 -45.35
N LYS A 199 -6.80 -10.91 -45.07
CA LYS A 199 -7.89 -11.02 -46.06
C LYS A 199 -7.68 -10.05 -47.22
N ALA A 200 -7.29 -8.81 -46.95
CA ALA A 200 -6.99 -7.80 -47.96
C ALA A 200 -5.82 -8.24 -48.86
N SER A 201 -4.75 -8.75 -48.27
CA SER A 201 -3.58 -9.25 -49.02
C SER A 201 -3.92 -10.47 -49.88
N SER A 202 -4.75 -11.38 -49.36
CA SER A 202 -5.22 -12.54 -50.11
C SER A 202 -6.10 -12.11 -51.30
N LEU A 203 -7.03 -11.18 -51.08
CA LEU A 203 -7.90 -10.64 -52.14
C LEU A 203 -7.07 -9.98 -53.25
N ARG A 204 -6.12 -9.09 -52.91
CA ARG A 204 -5.23 -8.46 -53.91
C ARG A 204 -4.45 -9.48 -54.73
N ARG A 205 -4.02 -10.59 -54.10
CA ARG A 205 -3.31 -11.67 -54.79
C ARG A 205 -4.23 -12.43 -55.76
N ILE A 206 -5.48 -12.67 -55.36
CA ILE A 206 -6.49 -13.32 -56.23
C ILE A 206 -6.85 -12.39 -57.39
N GLU A 207 -7.11 -11.10 -57.13
CA GLU A 207 -7.36 -10.08 -58.16
C GLU A 207 -6.22 -10.04 -59.16
N LYS A 208 -4.96 -9.96 -58.70
CA LYS A 208 -3.78 -9.96 -59.59
C LYS A 208 -3.73 -11.21 -60.47
N LYS A 209 -3.96 -12.41 -59.91
CA LYS A 209 -3.98 -13.66 -60.69
C LYS A 209 -5.12 -13.67 -61.70
N TYR A 210 -6.33 -13.29 -61.27
CA TYR A 210 -7.52 -13.29 -62.10
C TYR A 210 -7.36 -12.39 -63.33
N TYR A 211 -6.96 -11.12 -63.10
CA TYR A 211 -6.76 -10.17 -64.19
C TYR A 211 -5.53 -10.49 -65.06
N HIS A 212 -4.46 -11.05 -64.48
CA HIS A 212 -3.29 -11.48 -65.25
C HIS A 212 -3.59 -12.70 -66.14
N SER A 213 -4.37 -13.67 -65.65
CA SER A 213 -4.84 -14.80 -66.47
C SER A 213 -5.81 -14.37 -67.56
N TYR A 214 -6.73 -13.44 -67.29
CA TYR A 214 -7.63 -12.88 -68.32
C TYR A 214 -6.87 -12.08 -69.39
N SER A 215 -5.82 -11.34 -68.99
CA SER A 215 -4.94 -10.63 -69.92
C SER A 215 -4.10 -11.57 -70.82
N MET A 216 -3.85 -12.82 -70.40
CA MET A 216 -3.13 -13.84 -71.17
C MET A 216 -4.04 -14.64 -72.12
N VAL A 217 -5.36 -14.68 -71.87
CA VAL A 217 -6.36 -15.32 -72.73
C VAL A 217 -6.88 -14.36 -73.82
N GLY A 218 -6.54 -13.07 -73.74
CA GLY A 218 -6.93 -12.02 -74.69
C GLY A 218 -6.24 -12.02 -76.06
N ILE A 219 -5.54 -13.10 -76.46
CA ILE A 219 -5.02 -13.28 -77.83
C ILE A 219 -5.40 -14.67 -78.36
N SER A 220 -6.69 -14.97 -78.43
CA SER A 220 -7.21 -16.01 -79.34
C SER A 220 -8.70 -15.77 -79.60
N LEU A 221 -9.04 -15.25 -80.79
CA LEU A 221 -10.34 -15.55 -81.42
C LEU A 221 -10.32 -17.04 -81.81
N PRO A 222 -11.44 -17.79 -81.66
CA PRO A 222 -12.50 -17.69 -82.66
C PRO A 222 -13.95 -17.80 -82.13
N ASP A 223 -14.81 -17.20 -82.94
CA ASP A 223 -16.21 -17.47 -83.25
C ASP A 223 -16.98 -18.58 -82.52
N SER A 224 -18.28 -18.30 -82.34
CA SER A 224 -19.38 -19.21 -81.98
C SER A 224 -19.80 -19.36 -80.51
N GLY A 225 -20.98 -18.80 -80.21
CA GLY A 225 -22.01 -19.52 -79.46
C GLY A 225 -22.10 -19.29 -77.95
N SER A 226 -22.94 -18.33 -77.56
CA SER A 226 -23.83 -18.40 -76.39
C SER A 226 -23.24 -18.94 -75.06
N SER A 227 -22.71 -18.03 -74.25
CA SER A 227 -22.97 -18.07 -72.81
C SER A 227 -23.21 -16.65 -72.33
N ALA A 228 -24.44 -16.39 -71.90
CA ALA A 228 -24.82 -15.16 -71.25
C ALA A 228 -23.79 -14.84 -70.17
N LEU A 229 -23.12 -13.70 -70.32
CA LEU A 229 -22.16 -13.17 -69.38
C LEU A 229 -22.86 -13.07 -68.02
N ASP A 230 -22.56 -14.00 -67.11
CA ASP A 230 -22.91 -13.87 -65.70
C ASP A 230 -22.21 -12.61 -65.20
N ALA A 231 -22.94 -11.48 -65.21
CA ALA A 231 -22.45 -10.15 -64.87
C ALA A 231 -22.16 -9.99 -63.36
N ARG A 232 -22.00 -11.10 -62.63
CA ARG A 232 -21.56 -11.12 -61.24
C ARG A 232 -20.05 -11.00 -61.19
N ASP A 233 -19.58 -9.97 -60.48
CA ASP A 233 -18.17 -9.87 -60.08
C ASP A 233 -17.77 -11.18 -59.36
N PRO A 234 -16.84 -11.99 -59.91
CA PRO A 234 -16.43 -13.27 -59.34
C PRO A 234 -15.80 -13.14 -57.95
N LEU A 235 -15.42 -11.93 -57.57
CA LEU A 235 -14.82 -11.59 -56.28
C LEU A 235 -15.80 -10.84 -55.36
N ALA A 236 -17.07 -10.68 -55.75
CA ALA A 236 -18.08 -9.97 -54.97
C ALA A 236 -18.21 -10.51 -53.55
N GLU A 237 -18.25 -11.83 -53.38
CA GLU A 237 -18.35 -12.47 -52.06
C GLU A 237 -17.12 -12.16 -51.20
N LYS A 238 -15.90 -12.25 -51.77
CA LYS A 238 -14.66 -11.93 -51.06
C LYS A 238 -14.52 -10.45 -50.72
N LYS A 239 -15.00 -9.56 -51.59
CA LYS A 239 -15.11 -8.12 -51.32
C LYS A 239 -16.13 -7.84 -50.21
N ALA A 240 -17.27 -8.54 -50.19
CA ALA A 240 -18.27 -8.43 -49.14
C ALA A 240 -17.76 -8.94 -47.78
N GLU A 241 -17.07 -10.09 -47.76
CA GLU A 241 -16.37 -10.61 -46.58
C GLU A 241 -15.33 -9.62 -46.04
N LEU A 242 -14.54 -8.99 -46.93
CA LEU A 242 -13.55 -7.98 -46.57
C LEU A 242 -14.23 -6.74 -45.98
N ALA A 243 -15.31 -6.25 -46.59
CA ALA A 243 -16.08 -5.10 -46.08
C ALA A 243 -16.72 -5.38 -44.71
N SER A 244 -17.16 -6.62 -44.46
CA SER A 244 -17.63 -7.05 -43.12
C SER A 244 -16.48 -7.04 -42.10
N CYS A 245 -15.30 -7.54 -42.50
CA CYS A 245 -14.11 -7.51 -41.66
C CYS A 245 -13.64 -6.08 -41.36
N GLN A 246 -13.75 -5.16 -42.32
CA GLN A 246 -13.42 -3.75 -42.19
C GLN A 246 -14.31 -3.09 -41.12
N ARG A 247 -15.64 -3.26 -41.23
CA ARG A 247 -16.60 -2.75 -40.23
C ARG A 247 -16.30 -3.28 -38.83
N ARG A 248 -15.99 -4.56 -38.69
CA ARG A 248 -15.62 -5.14 -37.40
C ARG A 248 -14.34 -4.50 -36.81
N VAL A 249 -13.35 -4.16 -37.64
CA VAL A 249 -12.15 -3.46 -37.16
C VAL A 249 -12.49 -2.05 -36.70
N GLU A 250 -13.31 -1.33 -37.46
CA GLU A 250 -13.78 0.02 -37.08
C GLU A 250 -14.53 -0.01 -35.74
N ASP A 251 -15.43 -0.97 -35.54
CA ASP A 251 -16.16 -1.16 -34.27
C ASP A 251 -15.21 -1.45 -33.09
N GLU A 252 -14.21 -2.32 -33.28
CA GLU A 252 -13.24 -2.64 -32.22
C GLU A 252 -12.29 -1.45 -31.94
N MET A 253 -11.90 -0.67 -32.95
CA MET A 253 -11.11 0.56 -32.78
C MET A 253 -11.88 1.62 -31.99
N LEU A 254 -13.17 1.79 -32.25
CA LEU A 254 -14.03 2.70 -31.48
C LEU A 254 -14.14 2.26 -30.02
N LYS A 255 -14.34 0.95 -29.77
CA LYS A 255 -14.36 0.39 -28.41
C LYS A 255 -13.03 0.60 -27.69
N HIS A 256 -11.90 0.35 -28.35
CA HIS A 256 -10.58 0.54 -27.77
C HIS A 256 -10.34 2.01 -27.42
N SER A 257 -10.63 2.94 -28.32
CA SER A 257 -10.47 4.38 -28.10
C SER A 257 -11.29 4.85 -26.87
N LYS A 258 -12.56 4.44 -26.80
CA LYS A 258 -13.43 4.76 -25.66
C LYS A 258 -12.87 4.20 -24.35
N GLU A 259 -12.38 2.97 -24.37
CA GLU A 259 -11.81 2.34 -23.18
C GLU A 259 -10.53 3.03 -22.70
N VAL A 260 -9.67 3.48 -23.62
CA VAL A 260 -8.49 4.30 -23.28
C VAL A 260 -8.92 5.57 -22.54
N GLU A 261 -9.92 6.29 -23.04
CA GLU A 261 -10.41 7.51 -22.39
C GLU A 261 -10.95 7.23 -20.98
N VAL A 262 -11.71 6.16 -20.81
CA VAL A 262 -12.25 5.74 -19.50
C VAL A 262 -11.12 5.39 -18.54
N THR A 263 -10.13 4.59 -18.96
CA THR A 263 -8.97 4.21 -18.13
C THR A 263 -8.19 5.44 -17.66
N ARG A 264 -7.94 6.40 -18.56
CA ARG A 264 -7.21 7.63 -18.22
C ARG A 264 -8.00 8.53 -17.28
N ALA A 265 -9.28 8.73 -17.53
CA ALA A 265 -10.15 9.53 -16.67
C ALA A 265 -10.26 8.91 -15.26
N MET A 266 -10.47 7.60 -15.19
CA MET A 266 -10.56 6.86 -13.93
C MET A 266 -9.23 6.93 -13.15
N THR A 267 -8.10 6.71 -13.82
CA THR A 267 -6.77 6.79 -13.19
C THR A 267 -6.54 8.18 -12.59
N LEU A 268 -6.78 9.24 -13.37
CA LEU A 268 -6.61 10.62 -12.90
C LEU A 268 -7.53 10.92 -11.72
N HIS A 269 -8.83 10.62 -11.84
CA HIS A 269 -9.81 10.88 -10.79
C HIS A 269 -9.48 10.15 -9.48
N ASN A 270 -9.11 8.88 -9.58
CA ASN A 270 -8.74 8.05 -8.43
C ASN A 270 -7.51 8.60 -7.70
N ILE A 271 -6.50 9.06 -8.43
CA ILE A 271 -5.30 9.66 -7.83
C ILE A 271 -5.62 11.03 -7.22
N GLN A 272 -6.46 11.84 -7.86
CA GLN A 272 -6.89 13.15 -7.37
C GLN A 272 -7.72 13.11 -6.09
N THR A 273 -8.51 12.06 -5.92
CA THR A 273 -9.42 11.91 -4.78
C THR A 273 -8.82 11.07 -3.67
N GLY A 274 -8.10 9.99 -4.03
CA GLY A 274 -7.54 9.04 -3.08
C GLY A 274 -6.26 9.53 -2.40
N LEU A 275 -5.28 10.00 -3.17
CA LEU A 275 -3.94 10.31 -2.65
C LEU A 275 -3.93 11.44 -1.60
N PRO A 276 -4.65 12.57 -1.79
CA PRO A 276 -4.70 13.63 -0.77
C PRO A 276 -5.29 13.17 0.56
N GLY A 277 -6.30 12.28 0.52
CA GLY A 277 -6.91 11.76 1.74
C GLY A 277 -5.94 10.98 2.63
N VAL A 278 -4.99 10.27 2.02
CA VAL A 278 -3.96 9.52 2.75
C VAL A 278 -3.02 10.46 3.51
N PHE A 279 -2.47 11.47 2.83
CA PHE A 279 -1.52 12.39 3.46
C PHE A 279 -2.19 13.31 4.48
N GLN A 280 -3.46 13.68 4.28
CA GLN A 280 -4.23 14.39 5.29
C GLN A 280 -4.41 13.54 6.57
N ALA A 281 -4.72 12.25 6.42
CA ALA A 281 -4.87 11.33 7.55
C ALA A 281 -3.52 11.10 8.28
N MET A 282 -2.43 10.93 7.53
CA MET A 282 -1.08 10.73 8.10
C MET A 282 -0.54 11.97 8.81
N THR A 283 -0.78 13.16 8.26
CA THR A 283 -0.46 14.44 8.90
C THR A 283 -1.22 14.57 10.22
N SER A 284 -2.55 14.40 10.18
CA SER A 284 -3.38 14.49 11.38
C SER A 284 -2.97 13.48 12.45
N PHE A 285 -2.66 12.24 12.03
CA PHE A 285 -2.23 11.19 12.94
C PHE A 285 -0.87 11.50 13.59
N SER A 286 0.13 11.91 12.81
CA SER A 286 1.47 12.21 13.33
C SER A 286 1.50 13.46 14.21
N ALA A 287 0.67 14.47 13.93
CA ALA A 287 0.43 15.59 14.83
C ALA A 287 -0.15 15.14 16.18
N LEU A 288 -1.22 14.32 16.17
CA LEU A 288 -1.82 13.79 17.40
C LEU A 288 -0.85 12.90 18.19
N PHE A 289 -0.05 12.09 17.49
CA PHE A 289 0.96 11.24 18.14
C PHE A 289 2.04 12.08 18.82
N THR A 290 2.52 13.13 18.14
CA THR A 290 3.49 14.08 18.69
C THR A 290 2.94 14.76 19.94
N GLN A 291 1.72 15.31 19.87
CA GLN A 291 1.07 15.97 21.01
C GLN A 291 0.88 15.01 22.20
N ALA A 292 0.48 13.77 21.93
CA ALA A 292 0.31 12.75 22.98
C ALA A 292 1.64 12.48 23.70
N LEU A 293 2.75 12.37 22.96
CA LEU A 293 4.08 12.17 23.55
C LEU A 293 4.64 13.43 24.23
N GLU A 294 4.32 14.63 23.75
CA GLU A 294 4.73 15.89 24.40
C GLU A 294 4.15 16.00 25.82
N VAL A 295 2.88 15.62 26.00
CA VAL A 295 2.23 15.57 27.33
C VAL A 295 2.98 14.60 28.26
N VAL A 296 3.33 13.41 27.75
CA VAL A 296 4.08 12.39 28.50
C VAL A 296 5.48 12.89 28.87
N CYS A 297 6.20 13.48 27.91
CA CYS A 297 7.54 14.02 28.12
C CYS A 297 7.53 15.15 29.16
N THR A 298 6.51 16.01 29.16
CA THR A 298 6.39 17.09 30.16
C THR A 298 6.25 16.53 31.58
N ARG A 299 5.57 15.38 31.74
CA ARG A 299 5.43 14.71 33.04
C ARG A 299 6.74 14.08 33.53
N SER A 300 7.68 13.80 32.64
CA SER A 300 8.98 13.23 33.01
C SER A 300 9.85 14.17 33.84
N TYR A 301 9.62 15.49 33.78
CA TYR A 301 10.35 16.46 34.61
C TYR A 301 10.08 16.30 36.10
N SER A 302 9.01 15.60 36.48
CA SER A 302 8.71 15.26 37.87
C SER A 302 9.47 14.02 38.37
N ILE A 303 10.21 13.31 37.52
CA ILE A 303 10.99 12.12 37.91
C ILE A 303 12.37 12.50 38.49
N HIS A 304 12.81 13.75 38.28
CA HIS A 304 14.12 14.27 38.68
C HIS A 304 14.05 15.22 39.87
#